data_AF-A0A965Y627-F1
#
_entry.id   AF-A0A965Y627-F1
#
_cell.length_a   1.000
_cell.length_b   1.000
_cell.length_c   1.000
_cell.angle_alpha   90.00
_cell.angle_beta   90.00
_cell.angle_gamma   90.00
#
_symmetry.space_group_name_H-M   'P 1'
#
loop_
_entity.id
_entity.type
_entity.pdbx_description
1 polymer ?
#
loop_
_entity_poly.entity_id
_entity_poly.type
_entity_poly.pdbx_seq_one_letter_code
_entity_poly.pdbx_strand_id
1 'polypeptide(L)'
;LETARAVELLGRHGIAVGGIVVNKVIPPEAGSFLEKRRLSQEQYLREIRTRFASMKIVELPLLDDDIQGMEQLGLLSPLMEDLGG
;
A
#
# COMPACT_ATOMS: atom_id res chain seq x y z
N LEU A 1 -4.09 8.83 9.14
CA LEU A 1 -5.27 9.68 9.44
C LEU A 1 -5.96 10.24 8.20
N GLU A 2 -5.22 10.81 7.24
CA GLU A 2 -5.81 11.40 6.03
C GLU A 2 -6.58 10.40 5.15
N THR A 3 -5.99 9.24 4.83
CA THR A 3 -6.65 8.18 4.06
C THR A 3 -7.98 7.75 4.67
N ALA A 4 -8.04 7.62 6.00
CA ALA A 4 -9.27 7.22 6.68
C ALA A 4 -10.37 8.27 6.58
N ARG A 5 -10.02 9.56 6.66
CA ARG A 5 -10.96 10.66 6.43
C ARG A 5 -11.45 10.68 4.98
N ALA A 6 -10.58 10.40 4.01
CA ALA A 6 -10.96 10.31 2.61
C ALA A 6 -11.95 9.16 2.38
N VAL A 7 -11.70 7.98 2.96
CA VAL A 7 -12.61 6.82 2.88
C VAL A 7 -13.99 7.15 3.47
N GLU A 8 -14.03 7.78 4.65
CA GLU A 8 -15.29 8.20 5.28
C GLU A 8 -16.04 9.23 4.43
N LEU A 9 -15.32 10.23 3.89
CA LEU A 9 -15.89 11.26 3.04
C LEU A 9 -16.52 10.67 1.77
N LEU A 10 -15.82 9.75 1.10
CA LEU A 10 -16.33 9.07 -0.09
C LEU A 10 -17.58 8.25 0.24
N GLY A 11 -17.55 7.49 1.35
CA GLY A 11 -18.70 6.73 1.81
C GLY A 11 -19.93 7.59 2.11
N ARG A 12 -19.73 8.77 2.72
CA ARG A 12 -20.83 9.74 2.96
C ARG A 12 -21.47 10.28 1.68
N HIS A 13 -20.76 10.26 0.55
CA HIS A 13 -21.26 10.67 -0.76
C HIS A 13 -21.74 9.47 -1.60
N GLY A 14 -21.84 8.27 -1.01
CA GLY A 14 -22.28 7.06 -1.71
C GLY A 14 -21.23 6.48 -2.67
N ILE A 15 -19.97 6.92 -2.57
CA ILE A 15 -18.87 6.40 -3.39
C ILE A 15 -18.19 5.27 -2.62
N ALA A 16 -18.32 4.04 -3.13
CA ALA A 16 -17.68 2.88 -2.54
C ALA A 16 -16.16 2.89 -2.81
N VAL A 17 -15.37 2.66 -1.77
CA VAL A 17 -13.92 2.46 -1.89
C VAL A 17 -13.65 0.96 -2.03
N GLY A 18 -13.07 0.56 -3.16
CA GLY A 18 -12.81 -0.86 -3.47
C GLY A 18 -11.63 -1.48 -2.71
N GLY A 19 -10.71 -0.64 -2.20
CA GLY A 19 -9.55 -1.11 -1.45
C GLY A 19 -8.55 -0.01 -1.15
N ILE A 20 -7.47 -0.37 -0.46
CA ILE A 20 -6.37 0.49 -0.07
C ILE A 20 -5.08 -0.01 -0.70
N VAL A 21 -4.30 0.89 -1.30
CA VAL A 21 -2.94 0.60 -1.75
C VAL A 21 -1.95 1.30 -0.83
N VAL A 22 -1.03 0.55 -0.23
CA VAL A 22 0.08 1.06 0.56
C VAL A 22 1.35 0.96 -0.27
N ASN A 23 1.88 2.11 -0.70
CA ASN A 23 3.06 2.16 -1.56
C ASN A 23 4.36 2.30 -0.75
N LYS A 24 5.49 1.92 -1.36
CA LYS A 24 6.85 2.05 -0.81
C LYS A 24 7.04 1.30 0.52
N VAL A 25 6.49 0.09 0.59
CA VAL A 25 6.72 -0.82 1.72
C VAL A 25 8.17 -1.32 1.67
N ILE A 26 8.96 -1.03 2.70
CA ILE A 26 10.37 -1.38 2.74
C ILE A 26 10.48 -2.91 2.88
N PRO A 27 11.08 -3.60 1.90
CA PRO A 27 11.14 -5.05 1.94
C PRO A 27 12.14 -5.56 3.00
N PRO A 28 11.99 -6.80 3.51
CA PRO A 28 12.93 -7.40 4.46
C PRO A 28 14.38 -7.48 3.97
N GLU A 29 14.56 -7.68 2.66
CA GLU A 29 15.85 -7.72 1.97
C GLU A 29 16.50 -6.34 1.78
N ALA A 30 15.82 -5.25 2.18
CA ALA A 30 16.39 -3.92 2.16
C ALA A 30 17.66 -3.87 3.02
N GLY A 31 18.70 -3.21 2.52
CA GLY A 31 19.97 -3.08 3.22
C GLY A 31 19.84 -2.48 4.61
N SER A 32 20.83 -2.75 5.48
CA SER A 32 20.85 -2.37 6.90
C SER A 32 20.57 -0.88 7.18
N PHE A 33 20.84 -0.01 6.21
CA PHE A 33 20.52 1.41 6.27
C PHE A 33 19.01 1.71 6.47
N LEU A 34 18.13 0.88 5.90
CA LEU A 34 16.68 1.06 5.99
C LEU A 34 16.04 0.28 7.15
N GLU A 35 16.78 -0.56 7.88
CA GLU A 35 16.22 -1.46 8.89
C GLU A 35 15.44 -0.72 9.99
N LYS A 36 15.99 0.37 10.51
CA LYS A 36 15.27 1.20 11.50
C LYS A 36 13.97 1.77 10.95
N ARG A 37 13.97 2.20 9.68
CA ARG A 37 12.77 2.74 9.01
C ARG A 37 11.74 1.63 8.78
N ARG A 38 12.18 0.43 8.38
CA ARG A 38 11.34 -0.75 8.21
C ARG A 38 10.62 -1.12 9.51
N LEU A 39 11.35 -1.18 10.63
CA LEU A 39 10.77 -1.48 11.94
C LEU A 39 9.73 -0.43 12.38
N SER A 40 10.00 0.85 12.14
CA SER A 40 9.01 1.91 12.39
C SER A 40 7.81 1.82 11.44
N GLN A 41 8.04 1.50 10.16
CA GLN A 41 6.98 1.33 9.17
C GLN A 41 6.05 0.17 9.51
N GLU A 42 6.58 -0.93 10.05
CA GLU A 42 5.79 -2.10 10.45
C GLU A 42 4.71 -1.75 11.49
N GLN A 43 4.98 -0.79 12.40
CA GLN A 43 3.95 -0.31 13.31
C GLN A 43 2.78 0.35 12.58
N TYR A 44 3.07 1.17 11.57
CA TYR A 44 2.04 1.80 10.74
C TYR A 44 1.30 0.79 9.86
N LEU A 45 2.01 -0.20 9.30
CA LEU A 45 1.38 -1.27 8.52
C LEU A 45 0.40 -2.07 9.38
N ARG A 46 0.75 -2.41 10.62
CA ARG A 46 -0.19 -3.05 11.56
C ARG A 46 -1.41 -2.19 11.84
N GLU A 47 -1.24 -0.88 12.03
CA GLU A 47 -2.37 0.04 12.23
C GLU A 47 -3.28 0.07 10.99
N ILE A 48 -2.70 0.16 9.79
CA ILE A 48 -3.44 0.18 8.52
C ILE A 48 -4.22 -1.12 8.33
N ARG A 49 -3.56 -2.28 8.50
CA ARG A 49 -4.19 -3.61 8.40
C ARG A 49 -5.35 -3.76 9.37
N THR A 50 -5.21 -3.25 10.60
CA THR A 50 -6.27 -3.29 11.61
C THR A 50 -7.42 -2.36 11.26
N ARG A 51 -7.10 -1.11 10.88
CA ARG A 51 -8.10 -0.06 10.64
C ARG A 51 -8.95 -0.32 9.39
N PHE A 52 -8.37 -0.90 8.36
CA PHE A 52 -9.02 -1.20 7.09
C PHE A 52 -9.22 -2.70 6.88
N ALA A 53 -9.33 -3.49 7.96
CA ALA A 53 -9.44 -4.95 7.91
C ALA A 53 -10.63 -5.46 7.09
N SER A 54 -11.67 -4.65 6.88
CA SER A 54 -12.84 -4.97 6.05
C SER A 54 -12.63 -4.67 4.55
N MET A 55 -11.50 -4.08 4.18
CA MET A 55 -11.18 -3.69 2.80
C MET A 55 -10.02 -4.54 2.29
N LYS A 56 -9.95 -4.69 0.98
CA LYS A 56 -8.75 -5.24 0.34
C LYS A 56 -7.59 -4.28 0.53
N ILE A 57 -6.42 -4.80 0.91
CA ILE A 57 -5.20 -4.01 1.11
C ILE A 57 -4.11 -4.63 0.25
N VAL A 58 -3.55 -3.83 -0.65
CA VAL A 58 -2.39 -4.21 -1.47
C VAL A 58 -1.18 -3.40 -1.00
N GLU A 59 -0.09 -4.11 -0.71
CA GLU A 59 1.18 -3.53 -0.29
C GLU A 59 2.17 -3.61 -1.45
N LEU A 60 2.58 -2.45 -1.97
CA LEU A 60 3.57 -2.36 -3.03
C LEU A 60 4.97 -2.14 -2.43
N PRO A 61 5.95 -2.97 -2.79
CA PRO A 61 7.30 -2.83 -2.24
C PRO A 61 7.95 -1.53 -2.73
N LEU A 62 8.89 -1.03 -1.93
CA LEU A 62 9.86 -0.06 -2.38
C LEU A 62 10.80 -0.74 -3.38
N LEU A 63 10.82 -0.24 -4.61
CA LEU A 63 11.72 -0.72 -5.66
C LEU A 63 13.07 0.01 -5.58
N ASP A 64 14.12 -0.64 -6.07
CA ASP A 64 15.48 -0.09 -6.12
C ASP A 64 15.64 1.03 -7.16
N ASP A 65 14.78 1.04 -8.18
CA ASP A 65 14.75 2.03 -9.26
C ASP A 65 13.35 2.61 -9.44
N ASP A 66 13.29 3.82 -10.02
CA ASP A 66 12.03 4.44 -10.41
C ASP A 66 11.37 3.67 -11.55
N ILE A 67 10.04 3.59 -11.51
CA ILE A 67 9.25 2.95 -12.56
C ILE A 67 9.14 3.90 -13.77
N GLN A 68 9.69 3.45 -14.89
CA GLN A 68 9.70 4.11 -16.18
C GLN A 68 9.25 3.14 -17.28
N GLY A 69 8.18 3.53 -17.97
CA GLY A 69 7.64 2.74 -19.09
C GLY A 69 6.81 1.52 -18.66
N MET A 70 6.26 0.83 -19.66
CA MET A 70 5.28 -0.24 -19.47
C MET A 70 5.86 -1.53 -18.90
N GLU A 71 7.13 -1.81 -19.18
CA GLU A 71 7.81 -3.02 -18.70
C GLU A 71 7.91 -3.04 -17.17
N GLN A 72 8.40 -1.95 -16.58
CA GLN A 72 8.51 -1.82 -15.12
C GLN A 72 7.14 -1.70 -14.43
N LEU A 73 6.13 -1.10 -15.08
CA LEU A 73 4.75 -1.12 -14.60
C LEU A 73 4.18 -2.56 -14.57
N GLY A 74 4.57 -3.39 -15.55
CA GLY A 74 4.20 -4.79 -15.60
C GLY A 74 4.64 -5.60 -14.37
N LEU A 75 5.72 -5.19 -13.68
CA LEU A 75 6.18 -5.84 -12.45
C LEU A 75 5.23 -5.64 -11.27
N LEU A 76 4.49 -4.52 -11.25
CA LEU A 76 3.50 -4.24 -10.21
C LEU A 76 2.12 -4.79 -10.53
N SER A 77 1.81 -5.02 -11.80
CA SER A 77 0.47 -5.47 -12.23
C SER A 77 -0.03 -6.71 -11.47
N PRO A 78 0.78 -7.77 -11.27
CA PRO A 78 0.33 -8.96 -10.52
C PRO A 78 -0.05 -8.66 -9.07
N LEU A 79 0.60 -7.67 -8.43
CA LEU A 79 0.28 -7.26 -7.06
C LEU A 79 -1.06 -6.52 -6.98
N MET A 80 -1.53 -5.97 -8.10
CA MET A 80 -2.77 -5.20 -8.18
C MET A 80 -3.99 -6.03 -8.57
N GLU A 81 -3.80 -7.26 -9.08
CA GLU A 81 -4.89 -8.15 -9.50
C GLU A 81 -5.90 -8.40 -8.38
N ASP A 82 -5.42 -8.47 -7.13
CA ASP A 82 -6.25 -8.70 -5.96
C ASP A 82 -7.24 -7.54 -5.70
N LEU A 83 -6.90 -6.32 -6.13
CA LEU A 83 -7.74 -5.13 -5.97
C LEU A 83 -8.86 -5.01 -7.04
N GLY A 84 -8.71 -5.70 -8.18
CA GLY A 84 -9.58 -5.55 -9.35
C GLY A 84 -10.76 -6.54 -9.45
N GLY A 85 -10.84 -7.51 -8.54
CA GLY A 85 -11.88 -8.54 -8.48
C GLY A 85 -13.06 -8.20 -7.56
#